data_AF-A0A971EVE2-F1
#
_entry.id   AF-A0A971EVE2-F1
#
_cell.length_a   1.000
_cell.length_b   1.000
_cell.length_c   1.000
_cell.angle_alpha   90.00
_cell.angle_beta   90.00
_cell.angle_gamma   90.00
#
_symmetry.space_group_name_H-M   'P 1'
#
loop_
_entity.id
_entity.type
_entity.pdbx_description
1 polymer ?
#
loop_
_entity_poly.entity_id
_entity_poly.type
_entity_poly.pdbx_seq_one_letter_code
_entity_poly.pdbx_strand_id
1 'polypeptide(L)'
;MTIARNRTAELAKKEAAKKEAKQKQAAEAARQAEEQQRRAALSPLDRSILEVIEADPDPKKKDWTKLFTELKKGKWQGEEARLVAEKIKAGMITSGKWKENTKKKNPSGDHEYQDTLQVLKFLKN
;
A
#
# COMPACT_ATOMS: atom_id res chain seq x y z
N MET A 1 -54.94 -14.93 -17.07
CA MET A 1 -53.65 -14.84 -17.79
C MET A 1 -52.51 -14.38 -16.86
N THR A 2 -52.14 -15.16 -15.84
CA THR A 2 -51.21 -14.68 -14.78
C THR A 2 -49.96 -15.57 -14.62
N ILE A 3 -50.02 -16.82 -15.08
CA ILE A 3 -48.96 -17.83 -14.89
C ILE A 3 -47.72 -17.53 -15.77
N ALA A 4 -47.92 -16.97 -16.97
CA ALA A 4 -46.83 -16.71 -17.91
C ALA A 4 -45.89 -15.57 -17.46
N ARG A 5 -46.40 -14.51 -16.80
CA ARG A 5 -45.59 -13.38 -16.32
C ARG A 5 -44.73 -13.74 -15.10
N ASN A 6 -45.21 -14.62 -14.23
CA ASN A 6 -44.42 -15.07 -13.07
C ASN A 6 -43.24 -15.94 -13.49
N ARG A 7 -43.41 -16.79 -14.52
CA ARG A 7 -42.35 -17.66 -15.02
C ARG A 7 -41.25 -16.88 -15.76
N THR A 8 -41.62 -15.86 -16.54
CA THR A 8 -40.63 -14.99 -17.20
C THR A 8 -39.86 -14.13 -16.20
N ALA A 9 -40.52 -13.62 -15.15
CA ALA A 9 -39.87 -12.90 -14.06
C ALA A 9 -38.90 -13.79 -13.24
N GLU A 10 -39.26 -15.05 -12.98
CA GLU A 10 -38.37 -16.01 -12.32
C GLU A 10 -37.15 -16.38 -13.16
N LEU A 11 -37.34 -16.57 -14.47
CA LEU A 11 -36.24 -16.88 -15.40
C LEU A 11 -35.26 -15.69 -15.50
N ALA A 12 -35.78 -14.46 -15.63
CA ALA A 12 -34.96 -13.25 -15.65
C ALA A 12 -34.17 -13.05 -14.34
N LYS A 13 -34.77 -13.34 -13.18
CA LYS A 13 -34.09 -13.30 -11.88
C LYS A 13 -32.97 -14.36 -11.78
N LYS A 14 -33.21 -15.58 -12.26
CA LYS A 14 -32.20 -16.65 -12.28
C LYS A 14 -31.03 -16.32 -13.21
N GLU A 15 -31.30 -15.72 -14.38
CA GLU A 15 -30.24 -15.29 -15.30
C GLU A 15 -29.43 -14.10 -14.77
N ALA A 16 -30.08 -13.12 -14.15
CA ALA A 16 -29.40 -12.00 -13.51
C ALA A 16 -28.49 -12.48 -12.36
N ALA A 17 -28.98 -13.39 -11.51
CA ALA A 17 -28.20 -13.98 -10.43
C ALA A 17 -26.97 -14.77 -10.95
N LYS A 18 -27.13 -15.52 -12.05
CA LYS A 18 -26.00 -16.22 -12.69
C LYS A 18 -24.96 -15.26 -13.28
N LYS A 19 -25.39 -14.16 -13.92
CA LYS A 19 -24.47 -13.15 -14.47
C LYS A 19 -23.70 -12.43 -13.35
N GLU A 20 -24.38 -12.06 -12.27
CA GLU A 20 -23.74 -11.40 -11.13
C GLU A 20 -22.72 -12.31 -10.42
N ALA A 21 -23.07 -13.59 -10.21
CA ALA A 21 -22.15 -14.58 -9.65
C ALA A 21 -20.90 -14.78 -10.53
N LYS A 22 -21.07 -14.80 -11.86
CA LYS A 22 -19.95 -14.94 -12.80
C LYS A 22 -19.06 -13.71 -12.85
N GLN A 23 -19.63 -12.51 -12.74
CA GLN A 23 -18.86 -11.26 -12.64
C GLN A 23 -18.08 -11.15 -11.33
N LYS A 24 -18.69 -11.53 -10.20
CA LYS A 24 -18.01 -11.57 -8.90
C LYS A 24 -16.84 -12.56 -8.90
N GLN A 25 -17.04 -13.77 -9.44
CA GLN A 25 -15.95 -14.74 -9.59
C GLN A 25 -14.82 -14.26 -10.51
N ALA A 26 -15.13 -13.58 -11.61
CA ALA A 26 -14.11 -13.04 -12.51
C ALA A 26 -13.30 -11.90 -11.87
N ALA A 27 -13.95 -11.00 -11.13
CA ALA A 27 -13.29 -9.91 -10.41
C ALA A 27 -12.42 -10.42 -9.25
N GLU A 28 -12.88 -11.46 -8.55
CA GLU A 28 -12.12 -12.09 -7.47
C GLU A 28 -10.92 -12.88 -8.03
N ALA A 29 -11.09 -13.61 -9.12
CA ALA A 29 -10.00 -14.28 -9.82
C ALA A 29 -8.96 -13.29 -10.37
N ALA A 30 -9.37 -12.12 -10.88
CA ALA A 30 -8.46 -11.07 -11.32
C ALA A 30 -7.68 -10.45 -10.14
N ARG A 31 -8.33 -10.19 -9.01
CA ARG A 31 -7.65 -9.74 -7.79
C ARG A 31 -6.68 -10.78 -7.25
N GLN A 32 -7.09 -12.05 -7.21
CA GLN A 32 -6.23 -13.14 -6.76
C GLN A 32 -5.05 -13.35 -7.69
N ALA A 33 -5.24 -13.21 -9.01
CA ALA A 33 -4.15 -13.27 -9.98
C ALA A 33 -3.19 -12.07 -9.84
N GLU A 34 -3.69 -10.86 -9.62
CA GLU A 34 -2.85 -9.68 -9.36
C GLU A 34 -2.08 -9.84 -8.04
N GLU A 35 -2.72 -10.39 -7.01
CA GLU A 35 -2.10 -10.60 -5.71
C GLU A 35 -1.09 -11.78 -5.74
N GLN A 36 -1.36 -12.83 -6.50
CA GLN A 36 -0.42 -13.93 -6.76
C GLN A 36 0.76 -13.46 -7.63
N GLN A 37 0.55 -12.56 -8.60
CA GLN A 37 1.63 -11.92 -9.34
C GLN A 37 2.48 -11.02 -8.43
N ARG A 38 1.87 -10.24 -7.53
CA ARG A 38 2.59 -9.46 -6.52
C ARG A 38 3.39 -10.33 -5.54
N ARG A 39 2.86 -11.49 -5.15
CA ARG A 39 3.52 -12.42 -4.21
C ARG A 39 4.61 -13.27 -4.88
N ALA A 40 4.38 -13.75 -6.10
CA ALA A 40 5.38 -14.48 -6.89
C ALA A 40 6.53 -13.58 -7.36
N ALA A 41 6.26 -12.27 -7.51
CA ALA A 41 7.24 -11.23 -7.77
C ALA A 41 7.73 -10.52 -6.49
N LEU A 42 7.80 -11.22 -5.32
CA LEU A 42 8.51 -10.69 -4.15
C LEU A 42 9.96 -10.44 -4.55
N SER A 43 10.20 -9.19 -4.97
CA SER A 43 11.45 -8.69 -5.51
C SER A 43 12.52 -8.80 -4.41
N PRO A 44 13.81 -8.91 -4.77
CA PRO A 44 14.91 -8.79 -3.79
C PRO A 44 14.70 -7.60 -2.82
N LEU A 45 14.10 -6.52 -3.31
CA LEU A 45 13.70 -5.37 -2.51
C LEU A 45 12.68 -5.69 -1.41
N ASP A 46 11.59 -6.41 -1.70
CA ASP A 46 10.58 -6.74 -0.68
C ASP A 46 11.14 -7.66 0.39
N ARG A 47 12.03 -8.59 0.02
CA ARG A 47 12.78 -9.40 1.00
C ARG A 47 13.67 -8.54 1.87
N SER A 48 14.38 -7.58 1.27
CA SER A 48 15.23 -6.65 2.01
C SER A 48 14.43 -5.74 2.96
N ILE A 49 13.22 -5.33 2.57
CA ILE A 49 12.30 -4.56 3.42
C ILE A 49 11.87 -5.39 4.62
N LEU A 50 11.44 -6.64 4.39
CA LEU A 50 11.03 -7.55 5.47
C LEU A 50 12.18 -7.82 6.44
N GLU A 51 13.38 -8.10 5.92
CA GLU A 51 14.57 -8.31 6.74
C GLU A 51 14.84 -7.12 7.68
N VAL A 52 14.67 -5.88 7.21
CA VAL A 52 14.86 -4.69 8.05
C VAL A 52 13.77 -4.55 9.11
N ILE A 53 12.52 -4.90 8.80
CA ILE A 53 11.41 -4.83 9.74
C ILE A 53 11.58 -5.90 10.84
N GLU A 54 11.98 -7.11 10.45
CA GLU A 54 12.17 -8.26 11.35
C GLU A 54 13.47 -8.17 12.17
N ALA A 55 14.51 -7.51 11.65
CA ALA A 55 15.80 -7.37 12.35
C ALA A 55 15.73 -6.54 13.64
N ASP A 56 14.75 -5.63 13.76
CA ASP A 56 14.52 -4.87 15.00
C ASP A 56 13.28 -5.44 15.72
N PRO A 57 13.46 -6.20 16.81
CA PRO A 57 12.36 -6.88 17.48
C PRO A 57 11.50 -5.94 18.35
N ASP A 58 11.75 -4.62 18.34
CA ASP A 58 10.97 -3.67 19.13
C ASP A 58 9.54 -3.53 18.55
N PRO A 59 8.50 -3.98 19.28
CA PRO A 59 7.13 -3.92 18.79
C PRO A 59 6.52 -2.52 18.91
N LYS A 60 7.16 -1.61 19.64
CA LYS A 60 6.70 -0.21 19.80
C LYS A 60 7.20 0.68 18.68
N LYS A 61 8.29 0.29 18.00
CA LYS A 61 8.79 1.01 16.83
C LYS A 61 7.96 0.67 15.61
N LYS A 62 7.45 1.71 14.95
CA LYS A 62 6.72 1.56 13.70
C LYS A 62 7.66 1.18 12.57
N ASP A 63 7.21 0.31 11.69
CA ASP A 63 8.00 -0.22 10.57
C ASP A 63 8.60 0.87 9.69
N TRP A 64 7.82 1.93 9.42
CA TRP A 64 8.31 3.06 8.62
C TRP A 64 9.52 3.76 9.24
N THR A 65 9.65 3.77 10.57
CA THR A 65 10.80 4.37 11.26
C THR A 65 12.06 3.52 11.09
N LYS A 66 11.90 2.18 11.10
CA LYS A 66 12.98 1.21 10.84
C LYS A 66 13.47 1.36 9.40
N LEU A 67 12.55 1.34 8.44
CA LEU A 67 12.83 1.54 7.02
C LEU A 67 13.49 2.90 6.74
N PHE A 68 13.01 3.97 7.37
CA PHE A 68 13.58 5.31 7.18
C PHE A 68 15.02 5.40 7.66
N THR A 69 15.35 4.72 8.76
CA THR A 69 16.72 4.67 9.29
C THR A 69 17.67 4.01 8.29
N GLU A 70 17.29 2.85 7.75
CA GLU A 70 18.12 2.12 6.78
C GLU A 70 18.18 2.80 5.41
N LEU A 71 17.10 3.46 4.99
CA LEU A 71 17.08 4.29 3.79
C LEU A 71 18.08 5.45 3.90
N LYS A 72 18.14 6.12 5.06
CA LYS A 72 19.14 7.19 5.32
C LYS A 72 20.57 6.70 5.35
N LYS A 73 20.80 5.44 5.73
CA LYS A 73 22.12 4.79 5.67
C LYS A 73 22.52 4.40 4.24
N GLY A 74 21.63 4.52 3.27
CA GLY A 74 21.89 4.17 1.87
C GLY A 74 21.78 2.68 1.57
N LYS A 75 21.04 1.90 2.39
CA LYS A 75 20.79 0.47 2.14
C LYS A 75 20.10 0.24 0.79
N TRP A 76 19.27 1.20 0.36
CA TRP A 76 18.61 1.20 -0.94
C TRP A 76 18.99 2.46 -1.71
N GLN A 77 19.13 2.34 -3.03
CA GLN A 77 19.53 3.43 -3.94
C GLN A 77 18.69 3.39 -5.23
N GLY A 78 18.70 4.50 -5.98
CA GLY A 78 17.96 4.60 -7.24
C GLY A 78 16.47 4.28 -7.09
N GLU A 79 15.95 3.40 -7.95
CA GLU A 79 14.54 3.01 -7.95
C GLU A 79 14.11 2.33 -6.64
N GLU A 80 14.99 1.54 -6.03
CA GLU A 80 14.70 0.87 -4.75
C GLU A 80 14.51 1.87 -3.61
N ALA A 81 15.33 2.92 -3.57
CA ALA A 81 15.20 4.00 -2.58
C ALA A 81 13.85 4.71 -2.72
N ARG A 82 13.42 4.97 -3.96
CA ARG A 82 12.13 5.61 -4.26
C ARG A 82 10.95 4.73 -3.83
N LEU A 83 11.00 3.43 -4.13
CA LEU A 83 9.96 2.46 -3.73
C LEU A 83 9.86 2.31 -2.21
N VAL A 84 10.99 2.29 -1.50
CA VAL A 84 11.01 2.26 -0.03
C VAL A 84 10.51 3.58 0.55
N ALA A 85 10.88 4.72 -0.04
CA ALA A 85 10.39 6.03 0.36
C ALA A 85 8.85 6.16 0.24
N GLU A 86 8.24 5.57 -0.80
CA GLU A 86 6.78 5.50 -0.93
C GLU A 86 6.14 4.71 0.22
N LYS A 87 6.73 3.57 0.61
CA LYS A 87 6.26 2.79 1.77
C LYS A 87 6.40 3.56 3.09
N ILE A 88 7.51 4.28 3.27
CA ILE A 88 7.73 5.14 4.44
C ILE A 88 6.70 6.26 4.49
N LYS A 89 6.46 6.95 3.37
CA LYS A 89 5.43 8.00 3.26
C LYS A 89 4.05 7.47 3.66
N ALA A 90 3.65 6.32 3.13
CA ALA A 90 2.38 5.69 3.50
C ALA A 90 2.30 5.44 5.02
N GLY A 91 3.36 4.88 5.63
CA GLY A 91 3.43 4.65 7.07
C GLY A 91 3.41 5.93 7.91
N MET A 92 4.05 7.00 7.45
CA MET A 92 4.01 8.32 8.09
C MET A 92 2.61 8.94 8.03
N ILE A 93 1.90 8.83 6.90
CA ILE A 93 0.52 9.32 6.74
C ILE A 93 -0.41 8.57 7.69
N THR A 94 -0.37 7.23 7.70
CA THR A 94 -1.17 6.40 8.63
C THR A 94 -0.86 6.72 10.09
N SER A 95 0.35 7.16 10.38
CA SER A 95 0.78 7.56 11.73
C SER A 95 0.45 9.01 12.11
N GLY A 96 -0.09 9.81 11.19
CA GLY A 96 -0.31 11.24 11.39
C GLY A 96 0.99 12.06 11.51
N LYS A 97 2.10 11.52 11.02
CA LYS A 97 3.45 12.11 11.12
C LYS A 97 3.91 12.79 9.84
N TRP A 98 3.19 12.59 8.73
CA TRP A 98 3.47 13.26 7.47
C TRP A 98 3.08 14.74 7.53
N LYS A 99 4.05 15.63 7.33
CA LYS A 99 3.85 17.09 7.33
C LYS A 99 4.48 17.72 6.10
N GLU A 100 3.66 18.18 5.17
CA GLU A 100 4.13 18.85 3.95
C GLU A 100 4.46 20.33 4.18
N ASN A 101 3.94 20.91 5.25
CA ASN A 101 4.15 22.30 5.64
C ASN A 101 4.32 22.41 7.15
N THR A 102 5.11 23.39 7.61
CA THR A 102 5.21 23.73 9.03
C THR A 102 4.90 25.21 9.25
N LYS A 103 4.19 25.50 10.35
CA LYS A 103 3.90 26.86 10.82
C LYS A 103 4.88 27.31 11.93
N LYS A 104 5.87 26.48 12.27
CA LYS A 104 6.87 26.86 13.28
C LYS A 104 7.74 27.99 12.75
N LYS A 105 8.03 28.98 13.61
CA LYS A 105 8.95 30.08 13.30
C LYS A 105 10.35 29.60 12.88
N ASN A 106 10.77 28.44 13.38
CA ASN A 106 11.97 27.75 12.93
C ASN A 106 11.61 26.36 12.36
N PRO A 107 11.54 26.21 11.02
CA PRO A 107 11.23 24.94 10.37
C PRO A 107 12.21 23.80 10.66
N SER A 108 13.47 24.12 11.00
CA SER A 108 14.49 23.12 11.32
C SER A 108 14.22 22.39 12.66
N GLY A 109 13.44 23.01 13.55
CA GLY A 109 13.01 22.39 14.82
C GLY A 109 11.71 21.59 14.72
N ASP A 110 11.17 21.38 13.52
CA ASP A 110 10.00 20.53 13.29
C ASP A 110 10.46 19.19 12.71
N HIS A 111 10.79 18.23 13.58
CA HIS A 111 11.38 16.96 13.16
C HIS A 111 10.48 16.19 12.17
N GLU A 112 9.16 16.20 12.38
CA GLU A 112 8.20 15.53 11.48
C GLU A 112 8.19 16.16 10.09
N TYR A 113 8.30 17.49 10.02
CA TYR A 113 8.45 18.22 8.76
C TYR A 113 9.80 17.93 8.09
N GLN A 114 10.90 17.90 8.86
CA GLN A 114 12.23 17.56 8.33
C GLN A 114 12.28 16.12 7.80
N ASP A 115 11.69 15.16 8.51
CA ASP A 115 11.57 13.77 8.07
C ASP A 115 10.77 13.68 6.76
N THR A 116 9.65 14.41 6.67
CA THR A 116 8.85 14.51 5.44
C THR A 116 9.67 15.08 4.28
N LEU A 117 10.45 16.15 4.50
CA LEU A 117 11.34 16.71 3.49
C LEU A 117 12.42 15.71 3.04
N GLN A 118 12.96 14.90 3.96
CA GLN A 118 13.94 13.87 3.60
C GLN A 118 13.31 12.79 2.74
N VAL A 119 12.14 12.27 3.11
CA VAL A 119 11.41 11.28 2.28
C VAL A 119 11.10 11.87 0.91
N LEU A 120 10.66 13.13 0.82
CA LEU A 120 10.40 13.81 -0.44
C LEU A 120 11.64 13.93 -1.35
N LYS A 121 12.86 14.04 -0.79
CA LYS A 121 14.09 14.02 -1.60
C LYS A 121 14.27 12.68 -2.31
N PHE A 122 14.03 11.57 -1.61
CA PHE A 122 14.11 10.23 -2.21
C PHE A 122 13.00 9.95 -3.24
N LEU A 123 11.86 10.64 -3.14
CA LEU A 123 10.75 10.50 -4.09
C LEU A 123 10.91 11.33 -5.37
N LYS A 124 11.74 12.38 -5.31
CA LYS A 124 12.03 13.27 -6.45
C LYS A 124 13.24 12.80 -7.26
N ASN A 125 14.10 11.96 -6.68
CA ASN A 125 15.16 11.25 -7.39
C ASN A 125 14.60 10.06 -8.17
#